data_AF-A0A965GGZ9-F1
#
_entry.id   AF-A0A965GGZ9-F1
#
_cell.length_a   1.000
_cell.length_b   1.000
_cell.length_c   1.000
_cell.angle_alpha   90.00
_cell.angle_beta   90.00
_cell.angle_gamma   90.00
#
_symmetry.space_group_name_H-M   'P 1'
#
loop_
_entity.id
_entity.type
_entity.pdbx_description
1 polymer ?
#
loop_
_entity_poly.entity_id
_entity_poly.type
_entity_poly.pdbx_seq_one_letter_code
_entity_poly.pdbx_strand_id
1 'polypeptide(L)'
;MCDRGRYNFESVNSTERLTTPLIKSDAGLVQSSWSVALDSAARIIRHALTNNADSVAILGGARGTNEDAFAWAMLADELKINQRDSQLGDGLTPEIFNLAQATIDETCSASTIILLAPDLKEELPVLYLRIRDAAQKRKSRIIEFSSHDSGLTPYAWRS
;
A
#
# COMPACT_ATOMS: atom_id res chain seq x y z
N MET A 1 10.50 15.14 3.90
CA MET A 1 10.82 13.71 3.74
C MET A 1 10.81 13.07 5.12
N CYS A 2 10.12 11.94 5.31
CA CYS A 2 10.13 11.18 6.57
C CYS A 2 11.32 10.22 6.63
N ASP A 3 11.55 9.60 7.79
CA ASP A 3 12.69 8.69 7.99
C ASP A 3 12.59 7.44 7.10
N ARG A 4 11.41 6.85 6.92
CA ARG A 4 11.20 5.74 5.96
C ARG A 4 11.64 6.11 4.54
N GLY A 5 11.40 7.35 4.12
CA GLY A 5 11.84 7.87 2.83
C GLY A 5 13.35 8.13 2.78
N ARG A 6 13.92 8.63 3.88
CA ARG A 6 15.36 8.93 4.00
C ARG A 6 16.22 7.67 3.99
N TYR A 7 15.76 6.61 4.67
CA TYR A 7 16.52 5.37 4.90
C TYR A 7 16.07 4.21 4.00
N ASN A 8 15.30 4.49 2.93
CA ASN A 8 14.83 3.42 2.03
C ASN A 8 15.96 2.64 1.34
N PHE A 9 17.15 3.25 1.19
CA PHE A 9 18.32 2.64 0.57
C PHE A 9 18.78 1.36 1.27
N GLU A 10 18.50 1.21 2.56
CA GLU A 10 18.82 0.00 3.31
C GLU A 10 18.08 -1.22 2.75
N SER A 11 16.81 -1.06 2.37
CA SER A 11 16.02 -2.13 1.75
C SER A 11 16.51 -2.47 0.33
N VAL A 12 16.94 -1.46 -0.42
CA VAL A 12 17.43 -1.63 -1.80
C VAL A 12 18.79 -2.35 -1.83
N ASN A 13 19.65 -2.02 -0.86
CA ASN A 13 21.01 -2.55 -0.73
C ASN A 13 21.11 -3.73 0.25
N SER A 14 19.99 -4.24 0.76
CA SER A 14 19.99 -5.34 1.73
C SER A 14 20.61 -6.60 1.11
N THR A 15 21.44 -7.29 1.90
CA THR A 15 21.98 -8.61 1.55
C THR A 15 20.89 -9.68 1.48
N GLU A 16 19.75 -9.45 2.14
CA GLU A 16 18.59 -10.35 2.14
C GLU A 16 17.69 -10.17 0.91
N ARG A 17 18.04 -9.26 -0.01
CA ARG A 17 17.24 -9.01 -1.21
C ARG A 17 17.30 -10.22 -2.14
N LEU A 18 16.13 -10.69 -2.59
CA LEU A 18 16.04 -11.76 -3.57
C LEU A 18 16.63 -11.29 -4.91
N THR A 19 17.71 -11.95 -5.35
CA THR A 19 18.41 -11.64 -6.61
C THR A 19 18.19 -12.69 -7.69
N THR A 20 17.71 -13.88 -7.32
CA THR A 20 17.42 -14.98 -8.23
C THR A 20 16.10 -15.66 -7.86
N PRO A 21 15.36 -16.24 -8.83
CA PRO A 21 14.19 -17.04 -8.54
C PRO A 21 14.50 -18.24 -7.65
N LEU A 22 13.59 -18.57 -6.74
CA LEU A 22 13.68 -19.73 -5.85
C LEU A 22 12.49 -20.65 -6.08
N ILE A 23 12.71 -21.96 -6.16
CA ILE A 23 11.67 -22.98 -6.27
C ILE A 23 11.70 -23.86 -5.03
N LYS A 24 10.53 -24.16 -4.46
CA LYS A 24 10.42 -25.05 -3.29
C LYS A 24 10.56 -26.51 -3.72
N SER A 25 11.41 -27.25 -3.01
CA SER A 25 11.65 -28.69 -3.13
C SER A 25 11.64 -29.35 -1.74
N ASP A 26 11.83 -30.66 -1.69
CA ASP A 26 11.97 -31.40 -0.42
C ASP A 26 13.17 -30.93 0.42
N ALA A 27 14.20 -30.38 -0.21
CA ALA A 27 15.37 -29.81 0.44
C ALA A 27 15.18 -28.32 0.85
N GLY A 28 14.01 -27.73 0.61
CA GLY A 28 13.73 -26.31 0.84
C GLY A 28 13.72 -25.47 -0.43
N LEU A 29 13.98 -24.16 -0.31
CA LEU A 29 14.05 -23.22 -1.43
C LEU A 29 15.39 -23.35 -2.16
N VAL A 30 15.34 -23.63 -3.46
CA VAL A 30 16.51 -23.84 -4.31
C VAL A 30 16.54 -22.81 -5.42
N GLN A 31 17.72 -22.23 -5.70
CA GLN A 31 17.91 -21.26 -6.79
C GLN A 31 17.58 -21.87 -8.16
N SER A 32 17.01 -21.05 -9.03
CA SER A 32 16.61 -21.44 -10.38
C SER A 32 16.80 -20.31 -11.39
N SER A 33 16.66 -20.64 -12.68
CA SER A 33 16.60 -19.63 -13.74
C SER A 33 15.19 -19.06 -13.87
N TRP A 34 15.08 -17.87 -14.45
CA TRP A 34 13.78 -17.27 -14.77
C TRP A 34 12.93 -18.16 -15.69
N SER A 35 13.53 -18.79 -16.70
CA SER A 35 12.82 -19.67 -17.62
C SER A 35 12.18 -20.87 -16.91
N VAL A 36 12.92 -21.52 -16.01
CA VAL A 36 12.43 -22.67 -15.25
C VAL A 36 11.37 -22.25 -14.22
N ALA A 37 11.59 -21.14 -13.52
CA ALA A 37 10.63 -20.62 -12.54
C ALA A 37 9.29 -20.23 -13.18
N LEU A 38 9.33 -19.51 -14.30
CA LEU A 38 8.13 -19.09 -15.03
C LEU A 38 7.39 -20.27 -15.65
N ASP A 39 8.09 -21.25 -16.24
CA ASP A 39 7.44 -22.47 -16.75
C ASP A 39 6.75 -23.25 -15.63
N SER A 40 7.43 -23.40 -14.48
CA SER A 40 6.86 -24.06 -13.30
C SER A 40 5.58 -23.36 -12.83
N ALA A 41 5.61 -22.04 -12.66
CA ALA A 41 4.43 -21.26 -12.29
C ALA A 41 3.29 -21.41 -13.31
N ALA A 42 3.59 -21.29 -14.60
CA ALA A 42 2.60 -21.43 -15.67
C ALA A 42 1.98 -22.83 -15.73
N ARG A 43 2.75 -23.90 -15.48
CA ARG A 43 2.22 -25.27 -15.39
C ARG A 43 1.28 -25.43 -14.20
N ILE A 44 1.64 -24.92 -13.03
CA ILE A 44 0.82 -24.99 -11.82
C ILE A 44 -0.51 -24.25 -12.02
N ILE A 45 -0.46 -23.01 -12.53
CA ILE A 45 -1.65 -22.19 -12.77
C ILE A 45 -2.57 -22.87 -13.79
N ARG A 46 -2.05 -23.34 -14.93
CA ARG A 46 -2.84 -24.04 -15.95
C ARG A 46 -3.51 -25.31 -15.41
N HIS A 47 -2.78 -26.09 -14.62
CA HIS A 47 -3.31 -27.30 -14.01
C HIS A 47 -4.45 -26.97 -13.03
N ALA A 48 -4.28 -25.95 -12.18
CA ALA A 48 -5.30 -25.51 -11.24
C ALA A 48 -6.59 -25.06 -11.97
N LEU A 49 -6.44 -24.19 -12.97
CA LEU A 49 -7.56 -23.66 -13.75
C LEU A 49 -8.32 -24.74 -14.55
N THR A 50 -7.62 -25.78 -15.02
CA THR A 50 -8.26 -26.93 -15.69
C THR A 50 -9.19 -27.70 -14.74
N ASN A 51 -8.83 -27.78 -13.46
CA ASN A 51 -9.60 -28.52 -12.46
C ASN A 51 -10.78 -27.69 -11.90
N ASN A 52 -10.56 -26.39 -11.69
CA ASN A 52 -11.58 -25.45 -11.23
C ASN A 52 -11.17 -24.02 -11.62
N ALA A 53 -12.06 -23.32 -12.33
CA ALA A 53 -11.83 -21.95 -12.79
C ALA A 53 -11.60 -20.94 -11.65
N ASP A 54 -12.19 -21.19 -10.47
CA ASP A 54 -12.08 -20.30 -9.30
C ASP A 54 -11.00 -20.76 -8.30
N SER A 55 -10.14 -21.71 -8.69
CA SER A 55 -9.10 -22.27 -7.79
C SER A 55 -7.86 -21.41 -7.62
N VAL A 56 -7.73 -20.34 -8.42
CA VAL A 56 -6.58 -19.44 -8.41
C VAL A 56 -7.03 -18.07 -7.93
N ALA A 57 -6.26 -17.51 -6.99
CA ALA A 57 -6.37 -16.12 -6.56
C ALA A 57 -5.04 -15.40 -6.78
N ILE A 58 -5.11 -14.08 -7.04
CA ILE A 58 -3.92 -13.24 -7.20
C ILE A 58 -3.95 -12.13 -6.15
N LEU A 59 -2.87 -12.02 -5.38
CA LEU A 59 -2.69 -10.99 -4.35
C LEU A 59 -1.51 -10.08 -4.72
N GLY A 60 -1.69 -8.76 -4.69
CA GLY A 60 -0.61 -7.78 -4.82
C GLY A 60 -0.82 -6.66 -5.86
N GLY A 61 0.26 -6.06 -6.35
CA GLY A 61 0.21 -4.94 -7.30
C GLY A 61 0.22 -3.55 -6.65
N ALA A 62 -0.35 -3.37 -5.45
CA ALA A 62 -0.43 -2.05 -4.80
C ALA A 62 0.93 -1.42 -4.39
N ARG A 63 2.02 -2.19 -4.39
CA ARG A 63 3.38 -1.70 -4.08
C ARG A 63 4.28 -1.53 -5.32
N GLY A 64 3.78 -1.88 -6.50
CA GLY A 64 4.51 -1.72 -7.77
C GLY A 64 4.32 -0.33 -8.37
N THR A 65 4.83 -0.12 -9.58
CA THR A 65 4.49 1.07 -10.36
C THR A 65 3.05 0.98 -10.88
N ASN A 66 2.54 2.07 -11.48
CA ASN A 66 1.23 2.04 -12.14
C ASN A 66 1.22 1.04 -13.31
N GLU A 67 2.34 0.90 -14.03
CA GLU A 67 2.50 -0.08 -15.11
C GLU A 67 2.48 -1.51 -14.58
N ASP A 68 3.13 -1.78 -13.44
CA ASP A 68 3.06 -3.10 -12.79
C ASP A 68 1.64 -3.43 -12.37
N ALA A 69 0.92 -2.47 -11.77
CA ALA A 69 -0.47 -2.65 -11.36
C ALA A 69 -1.39 -2.89 -12.55
N PHE A 70 -1.15 -2.19 -13.67
CA PHE A 70 -1.87 -2.39 -14.92
C PHE A 70 -1.60 -3.79 -15.52
N ALA A 71 -0.34 -4.20 -15.63
CA ALA A 71 0.03 -5.53 -16.12
C ALA A 71 -0.52 -6.66 -15.23
N TRP A 72 -0.52 -6.45 -13.91
CA TRP A 72 -1.12 -7.36 -12.93
C TRP A 72 -2.64 -7.52 -13.15
N ALA A 73 -3.36 -6.42 -13.36
CA ALA A 73 -4.79 -6.45 -13.63
C ALA A 73 -5.09 -7.14 -14.98
N MET A 74 -4.32 -6.81 -16.02
CA MET A 74 -4.43 -7.47 -17.34
C MET A 74 -4.20 -8.99 -17.26
N LEU A 75 -3.21 -9.44 -16.48
CA LEU A 75 -2.95 -10.87 -16.30
C LEU A 75 -4.15 -11.58 -15.66
N ALA A 76 -4.76 -10.96 -14.65
CA ALA A 76 -5.96 -11.50 -14.02
C ALA A 76 -7.14 -11.58 -15.01
N ASP A 77 -7.36 -10.52 -15.80
CA ASP A 77 -8.43 -10.45 -16.79
C ASP A 77 -8.26 -11.52 -17.89
N GLU A 78 -7.05 -11.67 -18.44
CA GLU A 78 -6.76 -12.64 -19.51
C GLU A 78 -6.92 -14.09 -19.02
N LEU A 79 -6.52 -14.36 -17.78
CA LEU A 79 -6.69 -15.67 -17.14
C LEU A 79 -8.09 -15.89 -16.55
N LYS A 80 -8.98 -14.88 -16.64
CA LYS A 80 -10.34 -14.88 -16.07
C LYS A 80 -10.37 -15.15 -14.56
N ILE A 81 -9.38 -14.65 -13.83
CA ILE A 81 -9.28 -14.80 -12.38
C ILE A 81 -10.04 -13.65 -11.70
N ASN A 82 -11.20 -13.98 -11.13
CA ASN A 82 -12.04 -13.02 -10.41
C ASN A 82 -11.57 -12.79 -8.97
N GLN A 83 -10.91 -13.79 -8.37
CA GLN A 83 -10.43 -13.75 -6.99
C GLN A 83 -9.12 -12.96 -6.91
N ARG A 84 -9.21 -11.64 -7.00
CA ARG A 84 -8.05 -10.75 -6.95
C ARG A 84 -8.20 -9.69 -5.88
N ASP A 85 -7.12 -9.45 -5.15
CA ASP A 85 -7.05 -8.38 -4.15
C ASP A 85 -5.68 -7.72 -4.22
N SER A 86 -5.66 -6.41 -4.34
CA SER A 86 -4.41 -5.66 -4.40
C SER A 86 -3.86 -5.27 -3.04
N GLN A 87 -4.67 -5.42 -1.99
CA GLN A 87 -4.36 -4.94 -0.65
C GLN A 87 -3.54 -5.96 0.14
N LEU A 88 -2.59 -5.44 0.92
CA LEU A 88 -1.84 -6.18 1.92
C LEU A 88 -2.35 -5.72 3.30
N GLY A 89 -3.62 -5.97 3.63
CA GLY A 89 -4.19 -5.56 4.92
C GLY A 89 -5.68 -5.26 4.91
N ASP A 90 -6.11 -4.46 5.89
CA ASP A 90 -7.49 -4.00 6.15
C ASP A 90 -7.80 -2.65 5.45
N GLY A 91 -7.34 -2.50 4.21
CA GLY A 91 -7.51 -1.26 3.47
C GLY A 91 -8.98 -0.92 3.20
N LEU A 92 -9.22 0.37 2.92
CA LEU A 92 -10.54 0.83 2.51
C LEU A 92 -10.92 0.26 1.16
N THR A 93 -12.21 0.02 0.96
CA THR A 93 -12.70 -0.46 -0.33
C THR A 93 -12.46 0.58 -1.43
N PRO A 94 -12.23 0.19 -2.70
CA PRO A 94 -11.90 1.12 -3.77
C PRO A 94 -12.94 2.21 -4.01
N GLU A 95 -14.19 2.01 -3.58
CA GLU A 95 -15.28 2.98 -3.67
C GLU A 95 -14.98 4.30 -2.94
N ILE A 96 -14.04 4.31 -1.98
CA ILE A 96 -13.59 5.54 -1.33
C ILE A 96 -13.03 6.56 -2.34
N PHE A 97 -12.46 6.09 -3.45
CA PHE A 97 -11.95 6.94 -4.52
C PHE A 97 -13.05 7.60 -5.36
N ASN A 98 -14.31 7.20 -5.20
CA ASN A 98 -15.46 7.86 -5.84
C ASN A 98 -15.91 9.13 -5.09
N LEU A 99 -15.41 9.37 -3.88
CA LEU A 99 -15.71 10.57 -3.11
C LEU A 99 -14.86 11.75 -3.60
N ALA A 100 -15.35 12.97 -3.39
CA ALA A 100 -14.56 14.17 -3.65
C ALA A 100 -13.28 14.15 -2.80
N GLN A 101 -12.12 14.17 -3.45
CA GLN A 101 -10.82 14.13 -2.78
C GLN A 101 -10.21 15.52 -2.68
N ALA A 102 -9.82 15.89 -1.46
CA ALA A 102 -8.99 17.07 -1.26
C ALA A 102 -7.53 16.75 -1.59
N THR A 103 -6.85 17.67 -2.24
CA THR A 103 -5.40 17.67 -2.34
C THR A 103 -4.76 17.95 -0.98
N ILE A 104 -3.47 17.65 -0.86
CA ILE A 104 -2.71 18.00 0.34
C ILE A 104 -2.73 19.53 0.57
N ASP A 105 -2.68 20.32 -0.51
CA ASP A 105 -2.66 21.79 -0.43
C ASP A 105 -4.01 22.36 0.04
N GLU A 106 -5.12 21.83 -0.46
CA GLU A 106 -6.46 22.17 0.01
C GLU A 106 -6.63 21.79 1.50
N THR A 107 -6.17 20.60 1.88
CA THR A 107 -6.21 20.16 3.29
C THR A 107 -5.43 21.11 4.20
N CYS A 108 -4.26 21.57 3.77
CA CYS A 108 -3.41 22.48 4.56
C CYS A 108 -3.86 23.95 4.55
N SER A 109 -4.78 24.33 3.66
CA SER A 109 -5.35 25.67 3.57
C SER A 109 -6.79 25.76 4.11
N ALA A 110 -7.40 24.63 4.41
CA ALA A 110 -8.74 24.54 5.00
C ALA A 110 -8.82 25.27 6.34
N SER A 111 -9.92 25.99 6.58
CA SER A 111 -10.16 26.68 7.85
C SER A 111 -10.44 25.71 8.99
N THR A 112 -11.01 24.53 8.68
CA THR A 112 -11.30 23.46 9.64
C THR A 112 -10.93 22.12 9.03
N ILE A 113 -10.24 21.29 9.81
CA ILE A 113 -9.83 19.93 9.46
C ILE A 113 -10.47 19.00 10.50
N ILE A 114 -11.32 18.09 10.04
CA ILE A 114 -11.86 17.00 10.87
C ILE A 114 -10.94 15.81 10.68
N LEU A 115 -10.24 15.42 11.74
CA LEU A 115 -9.31 14.31 11.74
C LEU A 115 -9.99 13.07 12.31
N LEU A 116 -10.30 12.12 11.41
CA LEU A 116 -10.76 10.77 11.73
C LEU A 116 -9.80 9.79 11.05
N ALA A 117 -8.67 9.56 11.69
CA ALA A 117 -7.59 8.74 11.16
C ALA A 117 -6.72 8.19 12.30
N PRO A 118 -5.90 7.15 12.05
CA PRO A 118 -4.76 6.83 12.91
C PRO A 118 -3.78 8.00 13.02
N ASP A 119 -2.74 7.85 13.86
CA ASP A 119 -1.76 8.91 14.06
C ASP A 119 -1.02 9.26 12.76
N LEU A 120 -1.29 10.46 12.21
CA LEU A 120 -0.64 10.95 11.01
C LEU A 120 0.87 11.09 11.18
N LYS A 121 1.37 11.27 12.41
CA LYS A 121 2.80 11.33 12.67
C LYS A 121 3.50 10.01 12.31
N GLU A 122 2.81 8.88 12.47
CA GLU A 122 3.33 7.55 12.18
C GLU A 122 3.01 7.14 10.73
N GLU A 123 1.76 7.30 10.30
CA GLU A 123 1.30 6.82 8.98
C GLU A 123 1.67 7.75 7.82
N LEU A 124 1.52 9.07 8.01
CA LEU A 124 1.72 10.09 6.97
C LEU A 124 2.58 11.26 7.49
N PRO A 125 3.85 11.03 7.87
CA PRO A 125 4.61 12.01 8.68
C PRO A 125 4.84 13.35 7.97
N VAL A 126 4.85 13.36 6.63
CA VAL A 126 4.98 14.60 5.86
C VAL A 126 3.69 15.41 5.90
N LEU A 127 2.51 14.76 5.81
CA LEU A 127 1.22 15.42 5.94
C LEU A 127 1.04 15.97 7.36
N TYR A 128 1.42 15.19 8.37
CA TYR A 128 1.47 15.62 9.77
C TYR A 128 2.22 16.96 9.94
N LEU A 129 3.43 17.07 9.39
CA LEU A 129 4.23 18.30 9.50
C LEU A 129 3.53 19.51 8.86
N ARG A 130 2.84 19.32 7.74
CA ARG A 130 2.13 20.41 7.04
C ARG A 130 0.87 20.86 7.79
N ILE A 131 0.08 19.91 8.30
CA ILE A 131 -1.12 20.21 9.10
C ILE A 131 -0.72 20.87 10.42
N ARG A 132 0.35 20.39 11.06
CA ARG A 132 0.90 21.00 12.29
C ARG A 132 1.31 22.45 12.06
N ASP A 133 2.01 22.75 10.96
CA ASP A 133 2.40 24.13 10.61
C ASP A 133 1.16 25.03 10.42
N ALA A 134 0.12 24.55 9.73
CA ALA A 134 -1.12 25.27 9.54
C ALA A 134 -1.84 25.58 10.88
N ALA A 135 -1.88 24.61 11.79
CA ALA A 135 -2.46 24.78 13.13
C ALA A 135 -1.63 25.73 14.01
N GLN A 136 -0.30 25.60 14.02
CA GLN A 136 0.60 26.50 14.76
C GLN A 136 0.49 27.95 14.30
N LYS A 137 0.31 28.18 12.98
CA LYS A 137 0.06 29.50 12.39
C LYS A 137 -1.39 29.98 12.54
N ARG A 138 -2.25 29.20 13.23
CA ARG A 138 -3.67 29.49 13.44
C ARG A 138 -4.47 29.69 12.15
N LYS A 139 -4.06 29.04 11.06
CA LYS A 139 -4.76 29.05 9.77
C LYS A 139 -5.90 28.03 9.71
N SER A 140 -5.73 26.93 10.45
CA SER A 140 -6.65 25.80 10.45
C SER A 140 -7.01 25.40 11.87
N ARG A 141 -8.28 25.10 12.10
CA ARG A 141 -8.78 24.47 13.33
C ARG A 141 -8.81 22.96 13.15
N ILE A 142 -8.13 22.21 14.01
CA ILE A 142 -8.17 20.74 13.98
C ILE A 142 -9.22 20.26 14.98
N ILE A 143 -10.17 19.44 14.53
CA ILE A 143 -11.11 18.70 15.37
C ILE A 143 -10.75 17.24 15.25
N GLU A 144 -10.24 16.65 16.33
CA GLU A 144 -9.74 15.27 16.33
C GLU A 144 -10.76 14.31 16.97
N PHE A 145 -11.03 13.21 16.28
CA PHE A 145 -11.77 12.07 16.78
C PHE A 145 -10.83 10.88 16.84
N SER A 146 -10.33 10.56 18.03
CA SER A 146 -9.42 9.45 18.26
C SER A 146 -9.73 8.78 19.59
N SER A 147 -9.39 7.50 19.71
CA SER A 147 -9.45 6.74 20.96
C SER A 147 -8.25 6.99 21.88
N HIS A 148 -7.18 7.61 21.37
CA HIS A 148 -5.93 7.90 22.06
C HIS A 148 -5.32 9.20 21.56
N ASP A 149 -4.43 9.81 22.35
CA ASP A 149 -3.68 11.00 21.92
C ASP A 149 -2.74 10.65 20.75
N SER A 150 -2.80 11.45 19.69
CA SER A 150 -1.92 11.36 18.51
C SER A 150 -0.88 12.49 18.51
N GLY A 151 0.02 12.47 17.52
CA GLY A 151 0.94 13.58 17.27
C GLY A 151 0.26 14.95 17.06
N LEU A 152 -1.01 14.99 16.65
CA LEU A 152 -1.75 16.26 16.43
C LEU A 152 -2.60 16.71 17.63
N THR A 153 -2.81 15.87 18.64
CA THR A 153 -3.62 16.21 19.82
C THR A 153 -3.21 17.48 20.56
N PRO A 154 -1.91 17.83 20.68
CA PRO A 154 -1.50 19.10 21.28
C PRO A 154 -1.95 20.35 20.49
N TYR A 155 -2.29 20.19 19.21
CA TYR A 155 -2.72 21.26 18.31
C TYR A 155 -4.22 21.20 18.00
N ALA A 156 -4.93 20.19 18.52
CA ALA A 156 -6.36 20.05 18.38
C ALA A 156 -7.10 21.16 19.15
N TRP A 157 -8.22 21.60 18.59
CA TRP A 157 -9.10 22.58 19.21
C TRP A 157 -9.71 22.02 20.49
N ARG A 158 -9.63 22.80 21.57
CA ARG A 158 -10.28 22.50 22.86
C ARG A 158 -11.28 23.61 23.14
N SER A 159 -12.52 23.25 23.45
CA SER A 159 -13.59 24.17 23.86
C SER A 159 -13.32 24.76 25.23
#